data_AF-A0A6B9Z4R7-F1
#
_entry.id   AF-A0A6B9Z4R7-F1
#
_cell.length_a   1.000
_cell.length_b   1.000
_cell.length_c   1.000
_cell.angle_alpha   90.00
_cell.angle_beta   90.00
_cell.angle_gamma   90.00
#
_symmetry.space_group_name_H-M   'P 1'
#
loop_
_entity.id
_entity.type
_entity.pdbx_description
1 polymer ?
#
loop_
_entity_poly.entity_id
_entity_poly.type
_entity_poly.pdbx_seq_one_letter_code
_entity_poly.pdbx_strand_id
1 'polypeptide(L)' 'MESILIHPENSDQMKAVKAVLKALKVPFEHQPTPLPAHISSSIAKSMKQYDEGQTISIENFAAKHFSKK' A
#
# COMPACT_ATOMS: atom_id res chain seq x y z
N MET A 1 -17.42 -14.56 -21.49
CA MET A 1 -18.03 -13.40 -20.81
C MET A 1 -16.91 -12.41 -20.54
N GLU A 2 -17.14 -11.13 -20.79
CA GLU A 2 -16.14 -10.07 -20.64
C GLU A 2 -16.17 -9.50 -19.23
N SER A 3 -15.00 -9.21 -18.68
CA SER A 3 -14.85 -8.55 -17.38
C SER A 3 -14.75 -7.05 -17.56
N ILE A 4 -15.36 -6.28 -16.67
CA ILE A 4 -15.23 -4.82 -16.64
C ILE A 4 -14.26 -4.39 -15.54
N LEU A 5 -13.43 -3.40 -15.84
CA LEU A 5 -12.53 -2.76 -14.89
C LEU A 5 -13.07 -1.37 -14.56
N ILE A 6 -13.28 -1.08 -13.27
CA ILE A 6 -13.85 0.18 -12.80
C ILE A 6 -12.78 0.93 -12.00
N HIS A 7 -12.59 2.22 -12.30
CA HIS A 7 -11.65 3.10 -11.60
C HIS A 7 -12.38 4.25 -10.89
N PRO A 8 -12.88 4.05 -9.66
CA PRO A 8 -13.46 5.14 -8.88
C PRO A 8 -12.40 6.18 -8.52
N GLU A 9 -12.72 7.46 -8.66
CA GLU A 9 -11.79 8.57 -8.37
C GLU A 9 -11.70 8.88 -6.87
N ASN A 10 -12.71 8.48 -6.09
CA ASN A 10 -12.79 8.74 -4.66
C ASN A 10 -13.53 7.65 -3.88
N SER A 11 -13.50 7.76 -2.55
CA SER A 11 -14.11 6.80 -1.62
C SER A 11 -15.62 6.66 -1.80
N ASP A 12 -16.31 7.75 -2.12
CA ASP A 12 -17.76 7.77 -2.24
C ASP A 12 -18.23 7.06 -3.51
N GLN A 13 -17.56 7.30 -4.63
CA GLN A 13 -17.78 6.55 -5.88
C GLN A 13 -17.53 5.05 -5.67
N MET A 14 -16.42 4.68 -5.01
CA MET A 14 -16.12 3.27 -4.73
C MET A 14 -17.22 2.62 -3.87
N LYS A 15 -17.73 3.33 -2.86
CA LYS A 15 -18.82 2.86 -2.00
C LYS A 15 -20.12 2.69 -2.78
N ALA A 16 -20.46 3.64 -3.64
CA ALA A 16 -21.65 3.58 -4.49
C ALA A 16 -21.58 2.40 -5.47
N VAL A 17 -20.46 2.24 -6.18
CA VAL A 17 -20.24 1.13 -7.12
C VAL A 17 -20.41 -0.22 -6.41
N LYS A 18 -19.77 -0.41 -5.25
CA LYS A 18 -19.90 -1.64 -4.45
C LYS A 18 -21.35 -1.90 -4.03
N ALA A 19 -22.11 -0.87 -3.66
CA ALA A 19 -23.51 -1.01 -3.28
C ALA A 19 -24.39 -1.46 -4.46
N VAL A 20 -24.20 -0.85 -5.63
CA VAL A 20 -24.94 -1.20 -6.86
C VAL A 20 -24.61 -2.63 -7.29
N LEU A 21 -23.34 -3.01 -7.35
CA LEU A 21 -22.93 -4.38 -7.73
C LEU A 21 -23.51 -5.44 -6.78
N LYS A 22 -23.51 -5.17 -5.46
CA LYS A 22 -24.15 -6.04 -4.48
C LYS A 22 -25.66 -6.16 -4.68
N ALA A 23 -26.35 -5.05 -4.93
CA ALA A 23 -27.80 -5.04 -5.16
C ALA A 23 -28.19 -5.87 -6.40
N LEU A 24 -27.36 -5.82 -7.44
CA LEU A 24 -27.52 -6.61 -8.67
C LEU A 24 -27.05 -8.06 -8.53
N LYS A 25 -26.53 -8.47 -7.36
CA LYS A 25 -25.92 -9.79 -7.11
C LYS A 25 -24.81 -10.13 -8.11
N VAL A 26 -24.10 -9.12 -8.58
CA VAL A 26 -22.95 -9.29 -9.48
C VAL A 26 -21.71 -9.59 -8.63
N PRO A 27 -21.01 -10.71 -8.85
CA PRO A 27 -19.75 -10.98 -8.18
C PRO A 27 -18.69 -9.98 -8.65
N PHE A 28 -17.89 -9.48 -7.71
CA PHE A 28 -16.78 -8.58 -8.01
C PHE A 28 -15.59 -8.90 -7.10
N GLU A 29 -14.39 -8.66 -7.62
CA GLU A 29 -13.14 -8.81 -6.89
C GLU A 29 -12.48 -7.45 -6.75
N HIS A 30 -11.87 -7.21 -5.58
CA HIS A 30 -10.98 -6.07 -5.43
C HIS A 30 -9.61 -6.50 -5.92
N GLN A 31 -9.12 -5.84 -6.96
CA GLN A 31 -7.75 -6.03 -7.44
C GLN A 31 -6.87 -4.95 -6.80
N PRO A 32 -6.18 -5.23 -5.67
CA PRO A 32 -5.23 -4.29 -5.11
C PRO A 32 -4.09 -4.08 -6.10
N THR A 33 -3.62 -2.85 -6.23
CA THR A 33 -2.40 -2.57 -6.98
C THR A 33 -1.23 -3.16 -6.20
N PRO A 34 -0.48 -4.14 -6.75
CA PRO A 34 0.67 -4.69 -6.06
C PRO A 34 1.74 -3.61 -5.92
N LEU A 35 2.43 -3.59 -4.77
CA LEU A 35 3.62 -2.76 -4.61
C LEU A 35 4.70 -3.23 -5.61
N PRO A 36 5.48 -2.30 -6.19
CA PRO A 36 6.65 -2.68 -6.99
C PRO A 36 7.59 -3.60 -6.20
N ALA A 37 8.18 -4.59 -6.87
CA ALA A 37 8.97 -5.63 -6.21
C ALA A 37 10.11 -5.09 -5.31
N HIS A 38 10.74 -3.98 -5.71
CA HIS A 38 11.80 -3.34 -4.94
C HIS A 38 11.32 -2.70 -3.63
N ILE A 39 10.06 -2.25 -3.58
CA ILE A 39 9.45 -1.71 -2.35
C ILE A 39 9.15 -2.87 -1.40
N SER A 40 8.53 -3.94 -1.90
CA SER A 40 8.24 -5.14 -1.10
C SER A 40 9.51 -5.76 -0.51
N SER A 41 10.59 -5.85 -1.29
CA SER A 41 11.87 -6.36 -0.80
C SER A 41 12.52 -5.42 0.23
N SER A 42 12.41 -4.11 0.05
CA SER A 42 12.91 -3.12 1.01
C SER A 42 12.16 -3.20 2.33
N ILE A 43 10.84 -3.35 2.31
CA ILE A 43 10.03 -3.57 3.52
C ILE A 43 10.48 -4.84 4.24
N ALA A 44 10.58 -5.96 3.52
CA ALA A 44 11.01 -7.24 4.11
C ALA A 44 12.42 -7.13 4.73
N LYS A 45 13.34 -6.44 4.06
CA LYS A 45 14.68 -6.17 4.57
C LYS A 45 14.63 -5.32 5.84
N SER A 46 13.88 -4.22 5.85
CA SER A 46 13.76 -3.34 7.01
C SER A 46 13.15 -4.06 8.22
N MET A 47 12.15 -4.91 8.02
CA MET A 47 11.58 -5.74 9.08
C MET A 47 12.64 -6.69 9.67
N LYS A 48 13.41 -7.37 8.82
CA LYS A 48 14.50 -8.24 9.28
C LYS A 48 15.56 -7.47 10.07
N GLN A 49 15.95 -6.28 9.61
CA GLN A 49 16.90 -5.42 10.30
C GLN A 49 16.38 -4.94 11.66
N TYR A 50 15.06 -4.71 11.77
CA TYR A 50 14.41 -4.39 13.04
C TYR A 50 14.53 -5.56 14.03
N ASP A 51 14.20 -6.77 13.58
CA ASP A 51 14.27 -7.98 14.40
C ASP A 51 15.72 -8.29 14.86
N GLU A 52 16.70 -7.98 14.01
CA GLU A 52 18.13 -8.09 14.32
C GLU A 52 18.67 -6.93 15.17
N GLY A 53 17.82 -5.98 15.58
CA GLY A 53 18.21 -4.81 16.39
C GLY A 53 19.05 -3.78 15.64
N GLN A 54 19.17 -3.89 14.31
CA GLN A 54 19.89 -2.95 13.44
C GLN A 54 19.07 -1.69 13.15
N THR A 55 18.52 -1.10 14.22
CA THR A 55 17.74 0.13 14.18
C THR A 55 18.58 1.28 14.73
N ILE A 56 18.25 2.49 14.33
CA ILE A 56 18.80 3.70 14.93
C ILE A 56 17.64 4.59 15.35
N SER A 57 17.83 5.35 16.42
CA SER A 57 16.84 6.34 16.81
C SER A 57 16.75 7.45 15.76
N ILE A 58 15.61 8.14 15.72
CA ILE A 58 15.39 9.24 14.79
C ILE A 58 16.39 10.39 15.06
N GLU A 59 16.76 10.63 16.31
CA GLU A 59 17.76 11.63 16.69
C GLU A 59 19.14 11.29 16.10
N ASN A 60 19.56 10.02 16.21
CA ASN A 60 20.83 9.54 15.65
C ASN A 60 20.83 9.57 14.12
N PHE A 61 19.71 9.22 13.49
CA PHE A 61 19.54 9.35 12.04
C PHE A 61 19.63 10.81 11.59
N ALA A 62 18.93 11.71 12.29
CA ALA A 62 18.95 13.14 12.03
C ALA A 62 20.37 13.71 12.13
N ALA A 63 21.07 13.38 13.21
CA ALA A 63 22.46 13.80 13.42
C ALA A 63 23.42 13.27 12.34
N LYS A 64 23.21 12.05 11.83
CA LYS A 64 24.10 11.46 10.81
C LYS A 64 23.85 11.99 9.40
N HIS A 65 22.60 12.27 9.04
CA HIS A 65 22.21 12.55 7.65
C HIS A 65 21.78 14.00 7.39
N PHE A 66 21.37 14.72 8.42
CA PHE A 66 20.84 16.08 8.31
C PHE A 66 21.66 17.12 9.07
N SER A 67 22.71 16.71 9.79
CA SER A 67 23.74 17.65 10.21
C SER A 67 24.46 18.20 8.98
N LYS A 68 23.97 19.33 8.47
CA LYS A 68 24.61 20.13 7.42
C LYS A 68 24.98 21.49 7.99
N LYS A 69 26.29 21.72 8.13
CA LYS A 69 27.09 22.85 7.63
C LYS A 69 28.32 23.02 8.51
#